data_AF-A0A7C1DSD3-F1
#
_entry.id   AF-A0A7C1DSD3-F1
#
_cell.length_a   1.000
_cell.length_b   1.000
_cell.length_c   1.000
_cell.angle_alpha   90.00
_cell.angle_beta   90.00
_cell.angle_gamma   90.00
#
_symmetry.space_group_name_H-M   'P 1'
#
loop_
_entity.id
_entity.type
_entity.pdbx_description
1 polymer ?
#
loop_
_entity_poly.entity_id
_entity_poly.type
_entity_poly.pdbx_seq_one_letter_code
_entity_poly.pdbx_strand_id
1 'polypeptide(L)'
;MKFKISYLLLALMCLVPLLLYSQNDPYTVISRGELDDLDERNLDGAFIFVKLYEDQFVDATLNSANFILATSIPGLTVGEVFYRGVDTCICRLSYPPGSDFDVMQYIALTIDASELAGPADASSINTLPVYPLIEPVITNITFPDRPYGIGDIVYCTI
;
A
#
# COMPACT_ATOMS: atom_id res chain seq x y z
N MET A 1 6.17 44.24 -39.71
CA MET A 1 6.29 43.66 -38.36
C MET A 1 6.67 42.20 -38.50
N LYS A 2 7.86 41.80 -38.04
CA LYS A 2 8.36 40.42 -38.11
C LYS A 2 8.02 39.71 -36.79
N PHE A 3 7.17 38.69 -36.81
CA PHE A 3 6.94 37.82 -35.65
C PHE A 3 8.09 36.83 -35.53
N LYS A 4 8.83 36.93 -34.43
CA LYS A 4 9.91 36.02 -34.05
C LYS A 4 9.27 34.89 -33.23
N ILE A 5 8.92 33.79 -33.89
CA ILE A 5 8.51 32.56 -33.18
C ILE A 5 9.80 31.95 -32.65
N SER A 6 10.10 32.27 -31.39
CA SER A 6 11.35 31.90 -30.73
C SER A 6 11.31 30.43 -30.34
N TYR A 7 12.41 29.74 -30.68
CA TYR A 7 12.80 28.38 -30.37
C TYR A 7 12.64 27.99 -28.89
N LEU A 8 11.40 27.77 -28.45
CA LEU A 8 11.07 27.16 -27.15
C LEU A 8 10.42 25.78 -27.38
N LEU A 9 10.95 25.01 -28.35
CA LEU A 9 10.49 23.66 -28.64
C LEU A 9 11.61 22.62 -28.59
N LEU A 10 12.84 23.01 -28.18
CA LEU A 10 14.02 22.14 -28.29
C LEU A 10 14.76 21.88 -26.96
N ALA A 11 14.23 22.36 -25.82
CA ALA A 11 14.85 22.17 -24.51
C ALA A 11 14.03 21.28 -23.54
N LEU A 12 13.07 20.51 -24.05
CA LEU A 12 12.29 19.57 -23.24
C LEU A 12 12.24 18.17 -23.87
N MET A 13 13.38 17.71 -24.40
CA MET A 13 13.64 16.29 -24.67
C MET A 13 14.60 15.69 -23.62
N CYS A 14 14.59 16.24 -22.41
CA CYS A 14 15.29 15.66 -21.27
C CYS A 14 14.45 14.54 -20.66
N LEU A 15 14.56 13.36 -21.26
CA LEU A 15 14.74 12.07 -20.59
C LEU A 15 13.91 11.78 -19.32
N VAL A 16 12.59 11.76 -19.43
CA VAL A 16 11.74 10.85 -18.65
C VAL A 16 10.65 10.38 -19.63
N PRO A 17 10.36 9.08 -19.80
CA PRO A 17 9.13 8.69 -20.46
C PRO A 17 7.99 9.14 -19.54
N LEU A 18 7.50 10.35 -19.79
CA LEU A 18 6.23 10.81 -19.25
C LEU A 18 5.19 9.91 -19.94
N LEU A 19 4.75 8.89 -19.22
CA LEU A 19 3.51 8.18 -19.54
C LEU A 19 2.49 9.27 -19.88
N LEU A 20 1.95 9.22 -21.09
CA LEU A 20 0.72 9.92 -21.44
C LEU A 20 -0.36 9.31 -20.54
N TYR A 21 -0.45 9.79 -19.30
CA TYR A 21 -1.64 9.66 -18.49
C TYR A 21 -2.69 10.47 -19.25
N SER A 22 -3.68 9.79 -19.82
CA SER A 22 -4.86 10.47 -20.36
C SER A 22 -5.42 11.28 -19.21
N GLN A 23 -5.55 12.60 -19.38
CA GLN A 23 -5.97 13.50 -18.30
C GLN A 23 -7.39 13.22 -17.76
N ASN A 24 -8.08 12.20 -18.28
CA ASN A 24 -9.43 11.82 -17.92
C ASN A 24 -9.54 10.36 -17.46
N ASP A 25 -8.44 9.66 -17.21
CA ASP A 25 -8.51 8.31 -16.65
C ASP A 25 -8.78 8.41 -15.15
N PRO A 26 -9.76 7.66 -14.62
CA PRO A 26 -10.12 7.76 -13.21
C PRO A 26 -8.94 7.31 -12.34
N TYR A 27 -8.69 8.06 -11.27
CA TYR A 27 -7.65 7.71 -10.31
C TYR A 27 -8.18 7.79 -8.89
N THR A 28 -7.45 7.12 -8.00
CA THR A 28 -7.72 7.19 -6.58
C THR A 28 -6.50 7.65 -5.81
N VAL A 29 -6.74 8.43 -4.76
CA VAL A 29 -5.75 8.76 -3.75
C VAL A 29 -6.10 7.97 -2.50
N ILE A 30 -5.11 7.25 -1.99
CA ILE A 30 -5.22 6.54 -0.72
C ILE A 30 -4.42 7.27 0.35
N SER A 31 -4.97 7.30 1.56
CA SER A 31 -4.26 7.77 2.75
C SER A 31 -4.55 6.86 3.94
N ARG A 32 -3.63 6.78 4.89
CA ARG A 32 -3.88 6.11 6.17
C ARG A 32 -4.90 6.87 7.02
N GLY A 33 -5.40 6.22 8.06
CA GLY A 33 -6.09 6.88 9.18
C GLY A 33 -5.18 7.72 10.07
N GLU A 34 -5.79 8.42 11.03
CA GLU A 34 -5.15 9.48 11.83
C GLU A 34 -4.06 9.03 12.82
N LEU A 35 -3.88 7.74 13.09
CA LEU A 35 -2.98 7.30 14.15
C LEU A 35 -1.98 6.26 13.63
N ASP A 36 -0.71 6.59 13.88
CA ASP A 36 0.52 5.85 13.57
C ASP A 36 0.80 5.55 12.09
N ASP A 37 2.09 5.38 11.78
CA ASP A 37 2.48 4.84 10.49
C ASP A 37 1.99 3.38 10.39
N LEU A 38 1.67 2.93 9.18
CA LEU A 38 1.31 1.51 8.99
C LEU A 38 2.57 0.66 9.18
N ASP A 39 2.47 -0.35 10.02
CA ASP A 39 3.50 -1.36 10.23
C ASP A 39 2.87 -2.72 10.50
N GLU A 40 3.69 -3.76 10.57
CA GLU A 40 3.26 -5.16 10.78
C GLU A 40 2.33 -5.36 11.98
N ARG A 41 2.46 -4.54 13.02
CA ARG A 41 1.69 -4.69 14.27
C ARG A 41 0.28 -4.16 14.14
N ASN A 42 0.05 -3.21 13.23
CA ASN A 42 -1.23 -2.51 13.08
C ASN A 42 -1.88 -2.69 11.71
N LEU A 43 -1.26 -3.45 10.80
CA LEU A 43 -1.74 -3.63 9.43
C LEU A 43 -3.07 -4.40 9.37
N ASP A 44 -3.26 -5.41 10.23
CA ASP A 44 -4.55 -6.11 10.32
C ASP A 44 -5.63 -5.22 10.94
N GLY A 45 -6.73 -5.03 10.22
CA GLY A 45 -7.82 -4.17 10.64
C GLY A 45 -7.56 -2.67 10.49
N ALA A 46 -6.39 -2.25 9.98
CA ALA A 46 -6.13 -0.85 9.65
C ALA A 46 -7.11 -0.31 8.60
N PHE A 47 -7.36 0.99 8.65
CA PHE A 47 -8.20 1.68 7.67
C PHE A 47 -7.37 2.53 6.72
N ILE A 48 -7.63 2.38 5.42
CA ILE A 48 -7.18 3.31 4.39
C ILE A 48 -8.40 4.07 3.84
N PHE A 49 -8.23 5.38 3.70
CA PHE A 49 -9.23 6.29 3.14
C PHE A 49 -8.96 6.42 1.65
N VAL A 50 -10.03 6.36 0.87
CA VAL A 50 -9.97 6.32 -0.58
C VAL A 50 -10.79 7.48 -1.12
N LYS A 51 -10.19 8.28 -2.00
CA LYS A 51 -10.85 9.37 -2.72
C LYS A 51 -10.70 9.15 -4.23
N LEU A 52 -11.83 9.01 -4.91
CA LEU A 52 -11.90 8.98 -6.38
C LEU A 52 -11.83 10.40 -6.96
N TYR A 53 -11.22 10.49 -8.13
CA TYR A 53 -11.17 11.68 -8.96
C TYR A 53 -11.53 11.30 -10.39
N GLU A 54 -12.27 12.19 -11.05
CA GLU A 54 -12.80 12.02 -12.41
C GLU A 54 -13.76 10.82 -12.57
N ASP A 55 -14.23 10.23 -11.46
CA ASP A 55 -15.28 9.21 -11.42
C ASP A 55 -16.05 9.24 -10.09
N GLN A 56 -17.07 8.39 -10.00
CA GLN A 56 -17.87 8.13 -8.81
C GLN A 56 -18.24 6.65 -8.76
N PHE A 57 -18.56 6.16 -7.57
CA PHE A 57 -19.12 4.82 -7.40
C PHE A 57 -20.48 4.70 -8.09
N VAL A 58 -20.74 3.55 -8.70
CA VAL A 58 -22.01 3.26 -9.38
C VAL A 58 -23.20 3.21 -8.42
N ASP A 59 -22.96 2.76 -7.18
CA ASP A 59 -23.92 2.76 -6.09
C ASP A 59 -23.24 2.75 -4.69
N ALA A 60 -24.02 2.58 -3.62
CA ALA A 60 -23.53 2.61 -2.24
C ALA A 60 -23.14 1.23 -1.66
N THR A 61 -23.27 0.15 -2.45
CA THR A 61 -23.04 -1.25 -2.06
C THR A 61 -21.75 -1.75 -2.71
N LEU A 62 -20.62 -1.40 -2.10
CA LEU A 62 -19.31 -1.71 -2.66
C LEU A 62 -18.91 -3.17 -2.38
N ASN A 63 -18.46 -3.90 -3.41
CA ASN A 63 -17.94 -5.26 -3.24
C ASN A 63 -16.42 -5.21 -3.01
N SER A 64 -15.95 -5.66 -1.83
CA SER A 64 -14.52 -5.67 -1.51
C SER A 64 -13.66 -6.50 -2.47
N ALA A 65 -14.24 -7.49 -3.16
CA ALA A 65 -13.52 -8.28 -4.16
C ALA A 65 -13.07 -7.44 -5.38
N ASN A 66 -13.69 -6.28 -5.62
CA ASN A 66 -13.36 -5.36 -6.70
C ASN A 66 -12.30 -4.32 -6.29
N PHE A 67 -11.73 -4.46 -5.08
CA PHE A 67 -10.68 -3.59 -4.53
C PHE A 67 -9.39 -4.40 -4.38
N ILE A 68 -8.47 -4.20 -5.32
CA ILE A 68 -7.24 -4.99 -5.44
C ILE A 68 -6.06 -4.17 -4.95
N LEU A 69 -5.34 -4.68 -3.94
CA LEU A 69 -4.11 -4.05 -3.50
C LEU A 69 -2.95 -4.47 -4.40
N ALA A 70 -2.24 -3.47 -4.94
CA ALA A 70 -0.94 -3.67 -5.55
C ALA A 70 0.13 -3.48 -4.46
N THR A 71 0.66 -4.59 -3.95
CA THR A 71 1.66 -4.61 -2.88
C THR A 71 2.52 -5.86 -2.97
N SER A 72 3.72 -5.81 -2.38
CA SER A 72 4.58 -6.98 -2.19
C SER A 72 4.42 -7.62 -0.81
N ILE A 73 3.55 -7.08 0.06
CA ILE A 73 3.29 -7.63 1.40
C ILE A 73 2.46 -8.92 1.23
N PRO A 74 3.02 -10.11 1.54
CA PRO A 74 2.31 -11.36 1.33
C PRO A 74 1.03 -11.45 2.18
N GLY A 75 -0.09 -11.81 1.54
CA GLY A 75 -1.36 -12.03 2.23
C GLY A 75 -2.13 -10.76 2.60
N LEU A 76 -1.59 -9.56 2.37
CA LEU A 76 -2.32 -8.32 2.59
C LEU A 76 -3.45 -8.16 1.56
N THR A 77 -4.66 -7.95 2.03
CA THR A 77 -5.87 -7.78 1.18
C THR A 77 -6.79 -6.70 1.73
N VAL A 78 -7.76 -6.28 0.92
CA VAL A 78 -8.93 -5.54 1.42
C VAL A 78 -9.93 -6.54 1.99
N GLY A 79 -10.19 -6.44 3.30
CA GLY A 79 -11.19 -7.27 3.96
C GLY A 79 -12.61 -6.73 3.80
N GLU A 80 -12.80 -5.45 4.13
CA GLU A 80 -14.11 -4.78 4.10
C GLU A 80 -13.99 -3.41 3.44
N VAL A 81 -15.05 -2.98 2.77
CA VAL A 81 -15.15 -1.63 2.20
C VAL A 81 -16.40 -0.95 2.74
N PHE A 82 -16.25 0.30 3.18
CA PHE A 82 -17.33 1.10 3.71
C PHE A 82 -17.53 2.34 2.84
N TYR A 83 -18.68 2.42 2.17
CA TYR A 83 -19.09 3.61 1.43
C TYR A 83 -19.21 4.83 2.36
N ARG A 84 -18.75 6.00 1.90
CA ARG A 84 -18.83 7.28 2.64
C ARG A 84 -19.45 8.40 1.81
N GLY A 85 -19.32 8.35 0.50
CA GLY A 85 -19.92 9.28 -0.44
C GLY A 85 -19.67 8.82 -1.87
N VAL A 86 -20.25 9.54 -2.82
CA VAL A 86 -20.22 9.16 -4.25
C VAL A 86 -18.80 8.97 -4.79
N ASP A 87 -17.81 9.61 -4.18
CA ASP A 87 -16.40 9.55 -4.57
C ASP A 87 -15.47 9.19 -3.41
N THR A 88 -16.01 8.71 -2.28
CA THR A 88 -15.22 8.35 -1.09
C THR A 88 -15.65 7.05 -0.44
N CYS A 89 -14.67 6.24 -0.04
CA CYS A 89 -14.89 5.05 0.77
C CYS A 89 -13.72 4.84 1.75
N ILE A 90 -13.90 3.90 2.67
CA ILE A 90 -12.86 3.44 3.59
C ILE A 90 -12.67 1.95 3.37
N CYS A 91 -11.45 1.51 3.12
CA CYS A 91 -11.12 0.09 3.07
C CYS A 91 -10.48 -0.32 4.39
N ARG A 92 -10.97 -1.42 4.97
CA ARG A 92 -10.32 -2.10 6.09
C ARG A 92 -9.40 -3.18 5.54
N LEU A 93 -8.14 -3.12 5.93
CA LEU A 93 -7.13 -4.09 5.56
C LEU A 93 -7.33 -5.38 6.36
N SER A 94 -7.03 -6.50 5.72
CA SER A 94 -6.95 -7.81 6.35
C SER A 94 -5.54 -8.35 6.15
N TYR A 95 -4.88 -8.69 7.24
CA TYR A 95 -3.51 -9.19 7.22
C TYR A 95 -3.38 -10.46 8.08
N PRO A 96 -2.89 -11.60 7.53
CA PRO A 96 -2.90 -12.85 8.27
C PRO A 96 -1.98 -12.81 9.51
N PRO A 97 -2.41 -13.39 10.65
CA PRO A 97 -1.60 -13.44 11.86
C PRO A 97 -0.32 -14.24 11.64
N GLY A 98 0.79 -13.75 12.21
CA GLY A 98 2.11 -14.40 12.08
C GLY A 98 2.79 -14.18 10.72
N SER A 99 2.29 -13.25 9.92
CA SER A 99 2.98 -12.78 8.71
C SER A 99 4.10 -11.81 9.09
N ASP A 100 5.15 -11.75 8.25
CA ASP A 100 6.42 -11.09 8.51
C ASP A 100 7.04 -10.57 7.19
N PHE A 101 7.63 -9.37 7.22
CA PHE A 101 8.42 -8.75 6.16
C PHE A 101 9.52 -7.83 6.73
N ASP A 102 10.77 -8.03 6.30
CA ASP A 102 11.92 -7.28 6.84
C ASP A 102 12.21 -5.92 6.17
N VAL A 103 11.45 -5.54 5.15
CA VAL A 103 11.76 -4.35 4.32
C VAL A 103 10.53 -3.47 4.15
N MET A 104 10.74 -2.15 4.10
CA MET A 104 9.67 -1.20 3.83
C MET A 104 8.99 -1.49 2.50
N GLN A 105 7.67 -1.57 2.52
CA GLN A 105 6.82 -1.82 1.36
C GLN A 105 5.90 -0.63 1.10
N TYR A 106 5.19 -0.69 -0.03
CA TYR A 106 4.18 0.28 -0.39
C TYR A 106 2.87 -0.42 -0.75
N ILE A 107 1.77 0.30 -0.55
CA ILE A 107 0.44 -0.10 -1.00
C ILE A 107 0.01 0.87 -2.11
N ALA A 108 -0.55 0.32 -3.18
CA ALA A 108 -1.52 0.99 -4.04
C ALA A 108 -2.82 0.20 -4.08
N LEU A 109 -3.87 0.85 -4.55
CA LEU A 109 -5.20 0.29 -4.72
C LEU A 109 -5.65 0.47 -6.17
N THR A 110 -6.17 -0.59 -6.75
CA THR A 110 -6.95 -0.56 -7.98
C THR A 110 -8.39 -0.92 -7.65
N ILE A 111 -9.33 -0.11 -8.13
CA ILE A 111 -10.77 -0.32 -8.03
C ILE A 111 -11.24 -0.71 -9.44
N ASP A 112 -11.83 -1.89 -9.56
CA ASP A 112 -12.36 -2.40 -10.82
C ASP A 112 -13.50 -1.51 -11.34
N ALA A 113 -13.56 -1.33 -12.66
CA ALA A 113 -14.57 -0.52 -13.34
C ALA A 113 -16.02 -0.94 -13.00
N SER A 114 -16.26 -2.18 -12.56
CA SER A 114 -17.59 -2.64 -12.12
C SER A 114 -18.12 -1.92 -10.88
N GLU A 115 -17.27 -1.30 -10.07
CA GLU A 115 -17.66 -0.45 -8.94
C GLU A 115 -17.86 1.03 -9.32
N LEU A 116 -17.47 1.39 -10.55
CA LEU A 116 -17.35 2.76 -11.02
C LEU A 116 -18.45 3.09 -12.04
N ALA A 117 -18.81 4.37 -12.13
CA ALA A 117 -19.73 4.83 -13.15
C ALA A 117 -19.05 4.92 -14.52
N GLY A 118 -17.74 5.17 -14.53
CA GLY A 118 -16.89 5.12 -15.71
C GLY A 118 -16.53 3.70 -16.17
N PRO A 119 -16.06 3.54 -17.41
CA PRO A 119 -15.75 2.23 -17.99
C PRO A 119 -14.34 1.71 -17.68
N ALA A 120 -13.53 2.44 -16.92
CA ALA A 120 -12.12 2.15 -16.68
C ALA A 120 -11.82 2.00 -15.18
N ASP A 121 -10.86 1.14 -14.84
CA ASP A 121 -10.42 0.94 -13.46
C ASP A 121 -9.79 2.22 -12.90
N ALA A 122 -10.04 2.50 -11.62
CA ALA A 122 -9.38 3.60 -10.92
C ALA A 122 -8.20 3.07 -10.12
N SER A 123 -6.98 3.52 -10.45
CA SER A 123 -5.77 3.09 -9.75
C SER A 123 -5.10 4.24 -8.99
N SER A 124 -4.55 3.94 -7.82
CA SER A 124 -3.59 4.82 -7.14
C SER A 124 -2.17 4.49 -7.54
N ILE A 125 -1.27 5.42 -7.26
CA ILE A 125 0.18 5.15 -7.30
C ILE A 125 0.59 4.50 -5.97
N ASN A 126 1.68 3.74 -5.96
CA ASN A 126 2.31 3.14 -4.76
C ASN A 126 2.86 4.25 -3.84
N THR A 127 2.00 4.91 -3.07
CA THR A 127 2.36 6.08 -2.26
C THR A 127 2.24 5.86 -0.76
N LEU A 128 1.55 4.82 -0.30
CA LEU A 128 1.33 4.59 1.12
C LEU A 128 2.41 3.64 1.68
N PRO A 129 3.38 4.12 2.47
CA PRO A 129 4.43 3.28 3.03
C PRO A 129 3.89 2.40 4.16
N VAL A 130 4.43 1.19 4.23
CA VAL A 130 4.26 0.27 5.36
C VAL A 130 5.64 -0.14 5.85
N TYR A 131 5.88 0.04 7.14
CA TYR A 131 7.19 -0.19 7.76
C TYR A 131 7.29 -1.60 8.34
N PRO A 132 8.46 -2.24 8.24
CA PRO A 132 8.71 -3.51 8.90
C PRO A 132 8.88 -3.29 10.40
N LEU A 133 8.53 -4.26 11.22
CA LEU A 133 8.97 -4.28 12.61
C LEU A 133 10.43 -4.73 12.64
N ILE A 134 11.31 -3.91 13.21
CA ILE A 134 12.70 -4.35 13.38
C ILE A 134 12.74 -5.37 14.51
N GLU A 135 12.89 -6.63 14.15
CA GLU A 135 13.13 -7.71 15.10
C GLU A 135 14.63 -7.83 15.42
N PRO A 136 15.02 -7.96 16.70
CA PRO A 136 16.42 -8.15 17.03
C PRO A 136 16.87 -9.56 16.64
N VAL A 137 17.87 -9.65 15.76
CA VAL A 137 18.56 -10.92 15.50
C VAL A 137 19.42 -11.28 16.71
N ILE A 138 19.08 -12.39 17.38
CA ILE A 138 19.89 -12.95 18.46
C ILE A 138 21.05 -13.73 17.82
N THR A 139 22.27 -13.21 17.95
CA THR A 139 23.49 -13.87 17.46
C THR A 139 24.40 -14.26 18.63
N ASN A 140 25.45 -15.05 18.36
CA ASN A 140 26.48 -15.44 19.34
C ASN A 140 25.99 -16.18 20.58
N ILE A 141 24.85 -16.86 20.49
CA ILE A 141 24.38 -17.76 21.55
C ILE A 141 25.45 -18.83 21.78
N THR A 142 26.11 -18.75 22.93
CA THR A 142 27.13 -19.72 23.33
C THR A 142 26.60 -20.50 24.51
N PHE A 143 26.61 -21.82 24.36
CA PHE A 143 26.36 -22.74 25.46
C PHE A 143 27.71 -23.16 26.07
N PRO A 144 27.85 -23.16 27.40
CA PRO A 144 29.06 -23.69 28.02
C PRO A 144 29.22 -25.17 27.65
N ASP A 145 30.38 -25.53 27.09
CA ASP A 145 30.73 -26.91 26.75
C ASP A 145 31.10 -27.68 28.03
N ARG A 146 30.07 -28.23 28.67
CA ARG A 146 30.18 -29.10 29.85
C ARG A 146 29.01 -30.08 29.90
N PRO A 147 29.17 -31.23 30.58
CA PRO A 147 28.06 -32.17 30.77
C PRO A 147 26.91 -31.54 31.56
N TYR A 148 25.66 -31.80 31.12
CA TYR A 148 24.43 -31.43 31.83
C TYR A 148 23.63 -32.69 32.17
N GLY A 149 23.03 -32.69 33.36
CA GLY A 149 22.11 -33.73 33.81
C GLY A 149 20.68 -33.49 33.34
N ILE A 150 19.84 -34.54 33.45
CA ILE A 150 18.40 -34.41 33.23
C ILE A 150 17.81 -33.47 34.29
N GLY A 151 17.18 -32.39 33.85
CA GLY A 151 16.55 -31.39 34.73
C GLY A 151 17.40 -30.13 34.97
N ASP A 152 18.62 -30.06 34.43
CA ASP A 152 19.47 -28.88 34.57
C ASP A 152 18.93 -27.70 33.75
N ILE A 153 18.92 -26.51 34.36
CA ILE A 153 18.72 -25.24 33.64
C ILE A 153 20.06 -24.82 33.05
N VAL A 154 20.12 -24.71 31.73
CA VAL A 154 21.30 -24.23 31.01
C VAL A 154 21.15 -22.74 30.72
N TYR A 155 22.03 -21.94 31.33
CA TYR A 155 22.14 -20.52 31.00
C TYR A 155 23.06 -20.37 29.80
N CYS A 156 22.59 -19.67 28.76
CA CYS A 156 23.41 -19.21 27.66
C CYS A 156 23.80 -17.75 27.89
N THR A 157 24.89 -17.33 27.24
CA THR A 157 25.22 -15.92 27.07
C THR A 157 24.85 -15.50 25.66
N ILE A 158 24.35 -14.27 25.54
CA ILE A 158 24.00 -13.59 24.30
C ILE A 158 24.89 -12.35 24.19
#